data_AF-A0A9P6PLT0-F1
#
_entry.id   AF-A0A9P6PLT0-F1
#
_cell.length_a   1.000
_cell.length_b   1.000
_cell.length_c   1.000
_cell.angle_alpha   90.00
_cell.angle_beta   90.00
_cell.angle_gamma   90.00
#
_symmetry.space_group_name_H-M   'P 1'
#
loop_
_entity.id
_entity.type
_entity.pdbx_description
1 polymer ?
#
loop_
_entity_poly.entity_id
_entity_poly.type
_entity_poly.pdbx_seq_one_letter_code
_entity_poly.pdbx_strand_id
1 'polypeptide(L)'
;MEEALQGPDPMEFRPWRFVGKGKGASKVGTDFLQFGMGKRACPGRFMATHDLKAFVCLILSRFSKIEIEDPSKTGAALCNRVSTPTVTGLFFTSHH
;
A
#
# COMPACT_ATOMS: atom_id res chain seq x y z
N MET A 1 2.43 9.79 14.38
CA MET A 1 1.36 10.05 13.40
C MET A 1 0.16 10.58 14.19
N GLU A 2 -0.42 11.72 13.80
CA GLU A 2 -1.42 12.41 14.63
C GLU A 2 -2.81 11.78 14.49
N GLU A 3 -3.41 11.38 15.61
CA GLU A 3 -4.73 10.73 15.67
C GLU A 3 -5.86 11.63 15.15
N ALA A 4 -5.75 12.94 15.34
CA ALA A 4 -6.74 13.90 14.84
C ALA A 4 -6.92 13.83 13.32
N LEU A 5 -5.86 13.43 12.61
CA LEU A 5 -5.80 13.45 11.15
C LEU A 5 -6.16 12.09 10.53
N GLN A 6 -5.68 11.01 11.15
CA GLN A 6 -5.79 9.64 10.66
C GLN A 6 -6.86 8.81 11.40
N GLY A 7 -7.44 9.32 12.48
CA GLY A 7 -8.36 8.60 13.36
C GLY A 7 -7.64 7.72 14.41
N PRO A 8 -8.41 6.99 15.25
CA PRO A 8 -7.87 6.22 16.38
C PRO A 8 -6.96 5.07 15.93
N ASP A 9 -5.90 4.74 16.66
CA ASP A 9 -4.95 3.65 16.31
C ASP A 9 -4.21 3.86 14.97
N PRO A 10 -3.55 5.01 14.74
CA PRO A 10 -2.95 5.35 13.44
C PRO A 10 -1.80 4.41 13.04
N MET A 11 -1.25 3.65 13.99
CA MET A 11 -0.20 2.66 13.76
C MET A 11 -0.75 1.28 13.38
N GLU A 12 -2.07 1.09 13.43
CA GLU A 12 -2.73 -0.17 13.07
C GLU A 12 -3.32 -0.10 11.65
N PHE A 13 -3.07 -1.14 10.87
CA PHE A 13 -3.69 -1.30 9.56
C PHE A 13 -5.18 -1.65 9.70
N ARG A 14 -6.04 -0.66 9.42
CA ARG A 14 -7.50 -0.83 9.42
C ARG A 14 -8.06 -0.54 8.01
N PRO A 15 -8.36 -1.56 7.19
CA PRO A 15 -8.68 -1.36 5.77
C PRO A 15 -9.93 -0.51 5.53
N TRP A 16 -10.88 -0.53 6.48
CA TRP A 16 -12.17 0.15 6.35
C TRP A 16 -12.21 1.57 6.96
N ARG A 17 -11.10 2.05 7.52
CA ARG A 17 -11.03 3.27 8.34
C ARG A 17 -11.57 4.54 7.65
N PHE A 18 -11.46 4.61 6.33
CA PHE A 18 -11.79 5.81 5.53
C PHE A 18 -13.04 5.67 4.66
N VAL A 19 -13.73 4.53 4.71
CA VAL A 19 -14.97 4.31 3.95
C VAL A 19 -16.04 5.31 4.38
N GLY A 20 -16.73 5.92 3.42
CA GLY A 20 -17.78 6.92 3.68
C GLY A 20 -17.30 8.30 4.15
N LYS A 21 -15.98 8.50 4.33
CA LYS A 21 -15.42 9.76 4.88
C LYS A 21 -14.94 10.76 3.82
N GLY A 22 -15.19 10.51 2.53
CA GLY A 22 -14.71 11.36 1.43
C GLY A 22 -13.17 11.43 1.30
N LYS A 23 -12.42 10.56 1.99
CA LYS A 23 -10.96 10.48 1.95
C LYS A 23 -10.51 9.40 0.95
N GLY A 24 -10.51 9.75 -0.33
CA GLY A 24 -10.06 8.87 -1.41
C GLY A 24 -8.53 8.71 -1.45
N ALA A 25 -8.05 7.59 -1.98
CA ALA A 25 -6.62 7.26 -2.05
C ALA A 25 -5.78 8.23 -2.91
N SER A 26 -6.40 8.91 -3.89
CA SER A 26 -5.73 9.91 -4.74
C SER A 26 -5.81 11.35 -4.19
N LYS A 27 -6.28 11.52 -2.95
CA LYS A 27 -6.36 12.82 -2.28
C LYS A 27 -4.96 13.41 -2.10
N VAL A 28 -4.92 14.74 -1.97
CA VAL A 28 -3.74 15.51 -1.61
C VAL A 28 -4.13 16.44 -0.47
N GLY A 29 -3.20 16.70 0.45
CA GLY A 29 -3.49 17.55 1.60
C GLY A 29 -2.51 17.32 2.74
N THR A 30 -2.57 18.17 3.76
CA THR A 30 -1.82 17.98 5.01
C THR A 30 -2.22 16.69 5.71
N ASP A 31 -3.45 16.23 5.50
CA ASP A 31 -3.99 14.97 5.99
C ASP A 31 -3.60 13.74 5.19
N PHE A 32 -3.02 13.91 4.00
CA PHE A 32 -2.57 12.82 3.15
C PHE A 32 -1.43 13.25 2.23
N LEU A 33 -0.21 13.10 2.75
CA LEU A 33 1.02 13.61 2.11
C LEU A 33 1.68 12.63 1.13
N GLN A 34 1.11 11.43 0.90
CA GLN A 34 1.71 10.42 0.02
C GLN A 34 1.94 10.93 -1.41
N PHE A 35 1.02 11.77 -1.89
CA PHE A 35 1.13 12.44 -3.18
C PHE A 35 1.48 13.94 -3.06
N GLY A 36 1.94 14.38 -1.88
CA GLY A 36 2.23 15.78 -1.59
C GLY A 36 0.98 16.66 -1.45
N MET A 37 1.17 17.97 -1.59
CA MET A 37 0.10 18.98 -1.48
C MET A 37 0.29 20.14 -2.46
N GLY A 38 -0.80 20.85 -2.76
CA GLY A 38 -0.79 22.08 -3.54
C GLY A 38 -0.32 21.89 -4.99
N LYS A 39 0.30 22.93 -5.57
CA LYS A 39 0.74 22.96 -6.98
C LYS A 39 1.82 21.92 -7.32
N ARG A 40 2.52 21.39 -6.32
CA ARG A 40 3.58 20.37 -6.46
C ARG A 40 3.09 18.96 -6.12
N ALA A 41 1.78 18.77 -5.92
CA ALA A 41 1.25 17.44 -5.71
C ALA A 41 1.51 16.55 -6.94
N CYS A 42 1.74 15.27 -6.70
CA CYS A 42 2.06 14.30 -7.73
C CYS A 42 0.97 14.29 -8.82
N PRO A 43 1.32 14.60 -10.09
CA PRO A 43 0.36 14.56 -11.18
C PRO A 43 -0.08 13.12 -11.48
N GLY A 44 0.79 12.14 -11.26
CA GLY A 44 0.54 10.70 -11.49
C GLY A 44 -0.32 10.00 -10.43
N ARG A 45 -0.82 10.69 -9.41
CA ARG A 45 -1.55 10.06 -8.28
C ARG A 45 -2.78 9.25 -8.66
N PHE A 46 -3.50 9.68 -9.69
CA PHE A 46 -4.69 8.97 -10.17
C PHE A 46 -4.29 7.67 -10.87
N MET A 47 -3.29 7.73 -11.74
CA MET A 47 -2.72 6.57 -12.42
C MET A 47 -2.16 5.58 -11.41
N ALA A 48 -1.30 6.03 -10.49
CA ALA A 48 -0.74 5.18 -9.44
C ALA A 48 -1.82 4.50 -8.58
N THR A 49 -2.89 5.22 -8.21
CA THR A 49 -4.01 4.66 -7.46
C THR A 49 -4.78 3.61 -8.28
N HIS A 50 -4.98 3.85 -9.57
CA HIS A 50 -5.68 2.93 -10.45
C HIS A 50 -4.87 1.66 -10.70
N ASP A 51 -3.59 1.82 -11.02
CA ASP A 51 -2.68 0.71 -11.29
C ASP A 51 -2.48 -0.16 -10.04
N LEU A 52 -2.38 0.45 -8.86
CA LEU A 52 -2.32 -0.31 -7.60
C LEU A 52 -3.59 -1.14 -7.36
N LYS A 53 -4.77 -0.57 -7.63
CA LYS A 53 -6.03 -1.33 -7.54
C LYS A 53 -6.05 -2.49 -8.52
N ALA A 54 -5.69 -2.24 -9.78
CA ALA A 54 -5.63 -3.27 -10.80
C ALA A 54 -4.66 -4.39 -10.41
N PHE A 55 -3.48 -4.03 -9.91
CA PHE A 55 -2.47 -4.97 -9.41
C PHE A 55 -3.02 -5.83 -8.27
N VAL A 56 -3.66 -5.23 -7.26
CA VAL A 56 -4.31 -5.97 -6.16
C VAL A 56 -5.41 -6.89 -6.68
N CYS A 57 -6.27 -6.41 -7.58
CA CYS A 57 -7.32 -7.23 -8.20
C CYS A 57 -6.74 -8.43 -8.95
N LEU A 58 -5.66 -8.23 -9.71
CA LEU A 58 -4.98 -9.31 -10.44
C LEU A 58 -4.40 -10.35 -9.49
N ILE A 59 -3.76 -9.92 -8.40
CA ILE A 59 -3.26 -10.84 -7.36
C ILE A 59 -4.42 -11.63 -6.77
N LEU A 60 -5.46 -10.95 -6.28
CA LEU A 60 -6.60 -11.60 -5.64
C LEU A 60 -7.41 -12.51 -6.59
N SER A 61 -7.37 -12.25 -7.90
CA SER A 61 -8.06 -13.08 -8.89
C SER A 61 -7.27 -14.33 -9.28
N ARG A 62 -5.95 -14.35 -9.02
CA ARG A 62 -5.04 -15.43 -9.48
C ARG A 62 -4.51 -16.27 -8.35
N PHE A 63 -4.42 -15.71 -7.13
CA PHE A 63 -3.85 -16.39 -5.98
C PHE A 63 -4.86 -16.57 -4.86
N SER A 64 -4.95 -17.80 -4.38
CA SER A 64 -5.81 -18.21 -3.27
C SER A 64 -5.19 -17.94 -1.90
N LYS A 65 -3.86 -17.88 -1.84
CA LYS A 65 -3.11 -17.73 -0.59
C LYS A 65 -1.84 -16.90 -0.80
N ILE A 66 -1.56 -16.02 0.15
CA ILE A 66 -0.33 -15.20 0.21
C ILE A 66 0.26 -15.40 1.60
N GLU A 67 1.51 -15.87 1.67
CA GLU A 67 2.22 -16.16 2.92
C GLU A 67 3.53 -15.37 2.97
N ILE A 68 3.93 -14.99 4.18
CA ILE A 68 5.16 -14.25 4.44
C ILE A 68 6.02 -15.14 5.33
N GLU A 69 7.25 -15.41 4.91
CA GLU A 69 8.27 -16.05 5.75
C GLU A 69 8.56 -15.19 6.97
N ASP A 70 8.90 -15.84 8.08
CA ASP A 70 9.20 -15.14 9.33
C ASP A 70 10.18 -13.97 9.09
N PRO A 71 9.82 -12.73 9.48
CA PRO A 71 10.65 -11.55 9.25
C PRO A 71 12.01 -11.63 9.96
N SER A 72 12.15 -12.52 10.95
CA SER A 72 13.43 -12.82 11.62
C SER A 72 14.42 -13.57 10.72
N LYS A 73 13.92 -14.25 9.67
CA LYS A 73 14.71 -15.03 8.70
C LYS A 73 14.87 -14.30 7.36
N THR A 74 13.98 -13.37 7.07
CA THR A 74 14.05 -12.52 5.88
C THR A 74 14.97 -11.35 6.16
N GLY A 75 16.16 -11.33 5.54
CA GLY A 75 17.05 -10.16 5.57
C GLY A 75 16.31 -8.94 5.04
N ALA A 76 15.88 -8.07 5.96
CA ALA A 76 14.97 -6.97 5.67
C ALA A 76 15.51 -6.07 4.54
N ALA A 77 14.79 -6.00 3.44
CA ALA A 77 14.76 -4.81 2.59
C ALA A 77 13.51 -4.83 1.69
N LEU A 78 12.37 -4.34 2.21
CA LEU A 78 11.33 -3.78 1.34
C LEU A 78 11.81 -2.48 0.64
N CYS A 79 13.00 -1.99 0.99
CA CYS A 79 13.69 -0.90 0.32
C CYS A 79 14.89 -1.46 -0.47
N ASN A 80 14.62 -2.04 -1.62
CA ASN A 80 15.67 -2.33 -2.58
C ASN A 80 15.80 -1.15 -3.56
N ARG A 81 17.04 -0.78 -3.90
CA ARG A 81 17.27 -0.19 -5.22
C ARG A 81 16.70 -1.18 -6.23
N VAL A 82 15.95 -0.67 -7.19
CA VAL A 82 15.20 -1.41 -8.25
C VAL A 82 16.04 -2.49 -8.97
N SER A 83 17.37 -2.51 -8.80
CA SER A 83 18.32 -3.38 -9.51
C SER A 83 18.61 -4.75 -8.89
N THR A 84 18.28 -5.05 -7.63
CA THR A 84 18.63 -6.35 -7.02
C THR A 84 17.38 -7.16 -6.63
N PRO A 85 17.18 -8.36 -7.20
CA PRO A 85 16.14 -9.26 -6.74
C PRO A 85 16.51 -9.81 -5.36
N THR A 86 15.72 -9.47 -4.34
CA THR A 86 15.86 -10.04 -2.99
C THR A 86 14.83 -11.12 -2.81
N VAL A 87 15.19 -12.19 -2.09
CA VAL A 87 14.23 -13.17 -1.58
C VAL A 87 13.31 -12.43 -0.60
N THR A 88 12.11 -12.09 -1.05
CA THR A 88 11.16 -11.27 -0.27
C THR A 88 10.45 -12.04 0.84
N GLY A 89 10.64 -13.35 0.91
CA GLY A 89 9.89 -14.23 1.80
C GLY A 89 8.40 -14.32 1.45
N LEU A 90 7.97 -13.81 0.29
CA LEU A 90 6.56 -13.82 -0.13
C LEU A 90 6.26 -15.06 -0.98
N PHE A 91 5.35 -15.91 -0.51
CA PHE A 91 4.87 -17.08 -1.23
C PHE A 91 3.44 -16.87 -1.69
N PHE A 92 3.17 -17.16 -2.97
CA PHE A 92 1.85 -17.05 -3.58
C PHE A 92 1.38 -18.43 -4.06
N THR A 93 0.18 -18.85 -3.66
CA THR A 93 -0.45 -20.09 -4.13
C THR A 93 -1.56 -19.76 -5.12
N SER A 94 -1.49 -20.31 -6.34
CA SER A 94 -2.49 -20.08 -7.40
C SER A 94 -3.84 -20.75 -7.09
N HIS A 95 -4.91 -20.32 -7.76
CA HIS A 95 -6.25 -20.94 -7.68
C HIS A 95 -6.37 -22.29 -8.42
N HIS A 96 -5.42 -22.62 -9.29
CA HIS A 96 -5.44 -23.77 -10.22
C HIS A 96 -6.45 -23.67 -11.37
#